data_AF-S4W3J9-F1
#
_entry.id   AF-S4W3J9-F1
#
_cell.length_a   1.000
_cell.length_b   1.000
_cell.length_c   1.000
_cell.angle_alpha   90.00
_cell.angle_beta   90.00
_cell.angle_gamma   90.00
#
_symmetry.space_group_name_H-M   'P 1'
#
loop_
_entity.id
_entity.type
_entity.pdbx_description
1 polymer ?
#
loop_
_entity_poly.entity_id
_entity_poly.type
_entity_poly.pdbx_seq_one_letter_code
_entity_poly.pdbx_strand_id
1 'polypeptide(L)'
;MGMDLYKTSAVAKEVWDRADAHLMQQYGFSILDIVKNNPKEFTVHFGGVKGREIKKNYTSMVFETLDPNGNLKSEKIFKEITAKSKSYTFKSDTGLLSATQFTQPALTLMEKAAFEDLKSKGLVPENCVFAGH
;
A
#
# COMPACT_ATOMS: atom_id res chain seq x y z
N MET A 1 8.99 -2.97 -11.34
CA MET A 1 8.27 -4.19 -10.89
C MET A 1 7.01 -4.34 -11.73
N GLY A 2 6.75 -5.51 -12.36
CA GLY A 2 5.43 -5.89 -12.94
C GLY A 2 4.80 -5.03 -14.04
N MET A 3 5.40 -3.90 -14.43
CA MET A 3 4.76 -2.90 -15.30
C MET A 3 4.62 -3.36 -16.77
N ASP A 4 5.46 -4.26 -17.24
CA ASP A 4 5.32 -4.84 -18.58
C ASP A 4 4.11 -5.78 -18.65
N LEU A 5 3.90 -6.58 -17.60
CA LEU A 5 2.70 -7.41 -17.49
C LEU A 5 1.44 -6.56 -17.31
N TYR A 6 1.51 -5.48 -16.52
CA TYR A 6 0.42 -4.50 -16.40
C TYR A 6 -0.03 -3.94 -17.76
N LYS A 7 0.90 -3.71 -18.70
CA LYS A 7 0.59 -3.18 -20.04
C LYS A 7 -0.02 -4.23 -20.98
N THR A 8 0.34 -5.50 -20.80
CA THR A 8 0.05 -6.57 -21.77
C THR A 8 -1.07 -7.51 -21.33
N SER A 9 -1.36 -7.62 -20.03
CA SER A 9 -2.40 -8.50 -19.49
C SER A 9 -3.53 -7.68 -18.86
N ALA A 10 -4.75 -7.82 -19.40
CA ALA A 10 -5.94 -7.17 -18.86
C ALA A 10 -6.24 -7.59 -17.41
N VAL A 11 -6.01 -8.88 -17.10
CA VAL A 11 -6.21 -9.44 -15.75
C VAL A 11 -5.21 -8.84 -14.76
N ALA A 12 -3.93 -8.81 -15.13
CA ALA A 12 -2.91 -8.17 -14.30
C ALA A 12 -3.20 -6.67 -14.10
N LYS A 13 -3.62 -5.98 -15.16
CA LYS A 13 -4.01 -4.57 -15.10
C LYS A 13 -5.13 -4.33 -14.10
N GLU A 14 -6.18 -5.16 -14.12
CA GLU A 14 -7.33 -5.03 -13.22
C GLU A 14 -6.93 -5.19 -11.74
N VAL A 15 -6.03 -6.13 -11.43
CA VAL A 15 -5.51 -6.32 -10.07
C VAL A 15 -4.84 -5.05 -9.55
N TRP A 16 -3.98 -4.45 -10.37
CA TRP A 16 -3.30 -3.20 -10.04
C TRP A 16 -4.26 -2.03 -9.92
N ASP A 17 -5.16 -1.83 -10.90
CA ASP A 17 -6.12 -0.72 -10.92
C ASP A 17 -7.03 -0.75 -9.69
N ARG A 18 -7.52 -1.94 -9.30
CA ARG A 18 -8.39 -2.12 -8.14
C ARG A 18 -7.67 -1.76 -6.84
N ALA A 19 -6.42 -2.22 -6.70
CA ALA A 19 -5.61 -1.91 -5.53
C ALA A 19 -5.23 -0.42 -5.46
N ASP A 20 -4.85 0.17 -6.59
CA ASP A 20 -4.51 1.59 -6.69
C ASP A 20 -5.70 2.47 -6.34
N ALA A 21 -6.89 2.17 -6.88
CA ALA A 21 -8.12 2.87 -6.54
C ALA A 21 -8.45 2.78 -5.04
N HIS A 22 -8.27 1.60 -4.44
CA HIS A 22 -8.47 1.39 -3.01
C HIS A 22 -7.49 2.25 -2.18
N LEU A 23 -6.20 2.22 -2.50
CA LEU A 23 -5.18 2.99 -1.78
C LEU A 23 -5.36 4.51 -1.96
N MET A 24 -5.74 4.95 -3.15
CA MET A 24 -6.10 6.34 -3.41
C MET A 24 -7.30 6.79 -2.60
N GLN A 25 -8.34 5.95 -2.51
CA GLN A 25 -9.55 6.27 -1.76
C GLN A 25 -9.32 6.28 -0.24
N GLN A 26 -8.58 5.31 0.29
CA GLN A 26 -8.41 5.12 1.73
C GLN A 26 -7.23 5.89 2.30
N TYR A 27 -6.13 6.02 1.55
CA TYR A 27 -4.85 6.53 2.03
C TYR A 27 -4.28 7.68 1.20
N GLY A 28 -4.91 8.02 0.06
CA GLY A 28 -4.60 9.21 -0.70
C GLY A 28 -3.31 9.16 -1.50
N PHE A 29 -2.82 7.96 -1.86
CA PHE A 29 -1.66 7.79 -2.73
C PHE A 29 -1.89 6.71 -3.79
N SER A 30 -1.20 6.84 -4.92
CA SER A 30 -1.22 5.87 -6.01
C SER A 30 -0.01 4.95 -5.87
N ILE A 31 -0.25 3.66 -5.69
CA ILE A 31 0.83 2.65 -5.67
C ILE A 31 1.42 2.47 -7.07
N LEU A 32 0.60 2.67 -8.13
CA LEU A 32 1.09 2.64 -9.51
C LEU A 32 2.11 3.74 -9.77
N ASP A 33 1.88 4.96 -9.27
CA ASP A 33 2.83 6.06 -9.39
C ASP A 33 4.14 5.76 -8.64
N ILE A 34 4.04 5.26 -7.40
CA ILE A 34 5.21 4.89 -6.59
C ILE A 34 6.06 3.81 -7.29
N VAL A 35 5.44 2.78 -7.84
CA VAL A 35 6.16 1.69 -8.53
C VAL A 35 6.79 2.14 -9.84
N LYS A 36 6.15 3.06 -10.58
CA LYS A 36 6.65 3.55 -11.88
C LYS A 36 7.77 4.57 -11.72
N ASN A 37 7.59 5.51 -10.79
CA ASN A 37 8.41 6.72 -10.72
C ASN A 37 9.35 6.74 -9.51
N ASN A 38 9.09 5.89 -8.50
CA ASN A 38 9.86 5.81 -7.24
C ASN A 38 10.26 7.19 -6.67
N PRO A 39 9.29 8.07 -6.38
CA PRO A 39 9.59 9.40 -5.86
C PRO A 39 10.27 9.29 -4.50
N LYS A 40 11.11 10.27 -4.14
CA LYS A 40 11.75 10.31 -2.80
C LYS A 40 10.84 10.81 -1.70
N GLU A 41 9.81 11.56 -2.06
CA GLU A 41 8.82 12.07 -1.15
C GLU A 41 7.43 12.07 -1.78
N PHE A 42 6.40 11.91 -0.96
CA PHE A 42 5.01 11.99 -1.37
C PHE A 42 4.19 12.64 -0.27
N THR A 43 3.37 13.62 -0.63
CA THR A 43 2.53 14.34 0.33
C THR A 43 1.07 13.96 0.13
N VAL A 44 0.48 13.36 1.16
CA VAL A 44 -0.97 13.13 1.25
C VAL A 44 -1.61 14.42 1.73
N HIS A 45 -2.65 14.88 1.05
CA HIS A 45 -3.42 16.07 1.44
C HIS A 45 -4.79 15.70 2.00
N PHE A 46 -5.11 16.20 3.19
CA PHE A 46 -6.35 15.92 3.92
C PHE A 46 -7.45 16.96 3.67
N GLY A 47 -7.54 17.45 2.43
CA GLY A 47 -8.49 18.48 2.01
C GLY A 47 -9.92 17.96 1.74
N GLY A 48 -10.92 18.80 2.00
CA GLY A 48 -12.32 18.49 1.68
C GLY A 48 -12.90 17.33 2.49
N VAL A 49 -14.08 16.84 2.07
CA VAL A 49 -14.76 15.71 2.75
C VAL A 49 -13.94 14.44 2.65
N LYS A 50 -13.45 14.10 1.45
CA LYS A 50 -12.66 12.88 1.21
C LYS A 50 -11.34 12.88 2.00
N GLY A 51 -10.62 14.01 2.02
CA GLY A 51 -9.36 14.10 2.77
C GLY A 51 -9.53 13.98 4.28
N ARG A 52 -10.70 14.34 4.84
CA ARG A 52 -11.01 14.08 6.25
C ARG A 52 -11.18 12.60 6.55
N GLU A 53 -11.83 11.83 5.67
CA GLU A 53 -11.94 10.37 5.80
C GLU A 53 -10.55 9.70 5.68
N ILE A 54 -9.73 10.12 4.72
CA ILE A 54 -8.35 9.64 4.59
C ILE A 54 -7.58 9.93 5.90
N LYS A 55 -7.65 11.15 6.43
CA LYS A 55 -7.00 11.49 7.70
C LYS A 55 -7.49 10.60 8.85
N LYS A 56 -8.80 10.33 8.91
CA LYS A 56 -9.39 9.45 9.91
C LYS A 56 -8.72 8.07 9.87
N ASN A 57 -8.57 7.49 8.68
CA ASN A 57 -7.89 6.20 8.48
C ASN A 57 -6.46 6.21 9.03
N TYR A 58 -5.68 7.26 8.76
CA TYR A 58 -4.34 7.41 9.33
C TYR A 58 -4.36 7.52 10.87
N THR A 59 -5.27 8.32 11.42
CA THR A 59 -5.35 8.55 12.88
C THR A 59 -5.92 7.35 13.66
N SER A 60 -6.65 6.46 13.00
CA SER A 60 -7.15 5.21 13.59
C SER A 60 -6.12 4.09 13.62
N MET A 61 -4.99 4.23 12.91
CA MET A 61 -3.93 3.24 12.95
C MET A 61 -3.20 3.29 14.29
N VAL A 62 -3.41 2.24 15.08
CA VAL A 62 -2.73 2.02 16.35
C VAL A 62 -1.96 0.69 16.31
N PHE A 63 -0.86 0.63 17.04
CA PHE A 63 -0.13 -0.60 17.31
C PHE A 63 -0.12 -0.84 18.81
N GLU A 64 -0.19 -2.10 19.21
CA GLU A 64 -0.14 -2.49 20.61
C GLU A 64 1.29 -2.92 20.95
N THR A 65 1.78 -2.43 22.07
CA THR A 65 3.07 -2.83 22.66
C THR A 65 2.87 -3.26 24.09
N LEU A 66 3.72 -4.16 24.56
CA LEU A 66 3.79 -4.47 25.98
C LEU A 66 4.72 -3.46 26.65
N ASP A 67 4.25 -2.85 27.74
CA ASP A 67 5.11 -2.08 28.62
C ASP A 67 6.06 -3.01 29.41
N PRO A 68 7.09 -2.49 30.07
CA PRO A 68 8.01 -3.29 30.89
C PRO A 68 7.34 -4.06 32.05
N ASN A 69 6.10 -3.71 32.40
CA ASN A 69 5.31 -4.35 33.45
C ASN A 69 4.35 -5.41 32.89
N GLY A 70 4.36 -5.66 31.57
CA GLY A 70 3.49 -6.61 30.90
C GLY A 70 2.10 -6.10 30.55
N ASN A 71 1.82 -4.80 30.69
CA ASN A 71 0.53 -4.22 30.30
C ASN A 71 0.50 -3.88 28.81
N LEU A 72 -0.65 -4.13 28.17
CA LEU A 72 -0.89 -3.70 26.79
C LEU A 72 -1.05 -2.18 26.72
N LYS A 73 -0.24 -1.56 25.87
CA LYS A 73 -0.25 -0.14 25.56
C LYS A 73 -0.55 0.06 24.08
N SER A 74 -1.67 0.71 23.80
CA SER A 74 -2.05 1.12 22.44
C SER A 74 -1.41 2.46 22.10
N GLU A 75 -0.60 2.51 21.03
CA GLU A 75 0.06 3.71 20.52
C GLU A 75 -0.33 4.00 19.08
N LYS A 76 -0.47 5.27 18.71
CA LYS A 76 -0.71 5.66 17.31
C LYS A 76 0.54 5.44 16.47
N ILE A 77 0.35 4.87 15.27
CA ILE A 77 1.43 4.72 14.28
C ILE A 77 1.91 6.12 13.84
N PHE A 78 0.97 6.98 13.45
CA PHE A 78 1.26 8.35 13.02
C PHE A 78 0.98 9.34 14.16
N LYS A 79 2.01 9.72 14.92
CA LYS A 79 1.89 10.60 16.10
C LYS A 79 1.72 12.07 15.70
N GLU A 80 2.28 12.43 14.55
CA GLU A 80 2.33 13.76 13.94
C GLU A 80 1.06 14.13 13.16
N ILE A 81 0.21 13.15 12.84
CA ILE A 81 -1.08 13.39 12.21
C ILE A 81 -2.12 13.66 13.31
N THR A 82 -2.54 14.91 13.42
CA THR A 82 -3.51 15.38 14.40
C THR A 82 -4.78 15.90 13.72
N ALA A 83 -5.81 16.23 14.51
CA ALA A 83 -7.03 16.83 13.99
C ALA A 83 -6.78 18.11 13.17
N LYS A 84 -5.72 18.86 13.49
CA LYS A 84 -5.34 20.11 12.79
C LYS A 84 -4.45 19.89 11.56
N SER A 85 -3.89 18.69 11.38
CA SER A 85 -3.03 18.40 10.23
C SER A 85 -3.81 18.49 8.92
N LYS A 86 -3.22 19.20 7.95
CA LYS A 86 -3.77 19.40 6.59
C LYS A 86 -3.13 18.48 5.57
N SER A 87 -1.95 17.97 5.86
CA SER A 87 -1.22 17.03 5.01
C SER A 87 -0.25 16.20 5.85
N TYR A 88 0.31 15.17 5.24
CA TYR A 88 1.39 14.36 5.76
C TYR A 88 2.34 13.99 4.64
N THR A 89 3.65 14.05 4.88
CA THR A 89 4.67 13.78 3.85
C THR A 89 5.50 12.55 4.23
N PHE A 90 5.43 11.53 3.39
CA PHE A 90 6.35 10.40 3.42
C PHE A 90 7.67 10.79 2.76
N LYS A 91 8.79 10.30 3.32
CA LYS A 91 10.14 10.56 2.80
C LYS A 91 10.99 9.29 2.87
N SER A 92 11.84 9.10 1.87
CA SER A 92 12.88 8.07 1.82
C SER A 92 14.04 8.54 0.95
N ASP A 93 15.28 8.45 1.46
CA ASP A 93 16.47 8.91 0.75
C ASP A 93 16.73 8.15 -0.55
N THR A 94 16.33 6.88 -0.57
CA THR A 94 16.50 5.92 -1.68
C THR A 94 15.23 5.75 -2.52
N GLY A 95 14.17 6.52 -2.24
CA GLY A 95 12.88 6.44 -2.92
C GLY A 95 11.82 5.72 -2.09
N LEU A 96 10.55 6.07 -2.25
CA LEU A 96 9.47 5.51 -1.45
C LEU A 96 9.28 4.01 -1.70
N LEU A 97 9.65 3.49 -2.87
CA LEU A 97 9.57 2.05 -3.17
C LEU A 97 10.55 1.21 -2.33
N SER A 98 11.52 1.82 -1.63
CA SER A 98 12.40 1.13 -0.67
C SER A 98 11.87 1.17 0.78
N ALA A 99 10.85 1.98 1.06
CA ALA A 99 10.27 2.07 2.39
C ALA A 99 9.21 0.97 2.57
N THR A 100 9.33 0.19 3.65
CA THR A 100 8.57 -1.04 3.89
C THR A 100 7.07 -0.90 3.65
N GLN A 101 6.47 0.21 4.09
CA GLN A 101 5.05 0.50 3.95
C GLN A 101 4.56 0.63 2.49
N PHE A 102 5.46 0.83 1.53
CA PHE A 102 5.16 0.83 0.10
C PHE A 102 5.74 -0.38 -0.63
N THR A 103 6.93 -0.84 -0.24
CA THR A 103 7.59 -2.01 -0.86
C THR A 103 6.75 -3.27 -0.72
N GLN A 104 6.24 -3.56 0.48
CA GLN A 104 5.49 -4.80 0.74
C GLN A 104 4.17 -4.87 -0.06
N PRO A 105 3.33 -3.82 -0.08
CA PRO A 105 2.18 -3.78 -0.99
C PRO A 105 2.56 -3.91 -2.46
N ALA A 106 3.63 -3.25 -2.92
CA ALA A 106 4.08 -3.33 -4.31
C ALA A 106 4.49 -4.75 -4.71
N LEU A 107 5.25 -5.45 -3.86
CA LEU A 107 5.65 -6.84 -4.09
C LEU A 107 4.42 -7.77 -4.12
N THR A 108 3.55 -7.64 -3.13
CA THR A 108 2.31 -8.44 -3.05
C THR A 108 1.45 -8.26 -4.30
N LEU A 109 1.29 -7.02 -4.79
CA LEU A 109 0.51 -6.74 -6.01
C LEU A 109 1.18 -7.28 -7.26
N MET A 110 2.50 -7.18 -7.36
CA MET A 110 3.25 -7.75 -8.48
C MET A 110 3.06 -9.27 -8.55
N GLU A 111 3.25 -9.96 -7.43
CA GLU A 111 3.12 -11.42 -7.33
C GLU A 111 1.68 -11.86 -7.60
N LYS A 112 0.70 -11.17 -7.01
CA LYS A 112 -0.71 -11.46 -7.22
C LYS A 112 -1.13 -11.25 -8.67
N ALA A 113 -0.68 -10.17 -9.31
CA ALA A 113 -1.00 -9.88 -10.70
C ALA A 113 -0.39 -10.93 -11.64
N ALA A 114 0.86 -11.34 -11.39
CA ALA A 114 1.50 -12.43 -12.14
C ALA A 114 0.75 -13.76 -11.97
N PHE A 115 0.35 -14.09 -10.75
CA PHE A 115 -0.39 -15.31 -10.47
C PHE A 115 -1.77 -15.34 -11.12
N GLU A 116 -2.53 -14.24 -11.07
CA GLU A 116 -3.84 -14.16 -11.71
C GLU A 116 -3.74 -14.23 -13.24
N ASP A 117 -2.67 -13.70 -13.85
CA ASP A 117 -2.43 -13.87 -15.28
C ASP A 117 -2.18 -15.35 -15.65
N LEU A 118 -1.35 -16.07 -14.89
CA LEU A 118 -1.13 -17.50 -15.07
C LEU A 118 -2.42 -18.30 -14.90
N LYS A 119 -3.20 -17.99 -13.86
CA LYS A 119 -4.48 -18.63 -13.57
C LYS A 119 -5.48 -18.42 -14.72
N SER A 120 -5.53 -17.20 -15.28
CA SER A 120 -6.43 -16.88 -16.41
C SER A 120 -6.15 -17.70 -17.68
N LYS A 121 -4.91 -18.20 -17.81
CA LYS A 121 -4.43 -19.02 -18.93
C LYS A 121 -4.51 -20.52 -18.65
N GLY A 122 -5.07 -20.93 -17.51
CA GLY A 122 -5.14 -22.34 -17.12
C GLY A 122 -3.80 -22.96 -16.75
N LEU A 123 -2.79 -22.14 -16.40
CA LEU A 123 -1.42 -22.60 -16.10
C LEU A 123 -1.21 -22.95 -14.61
N VAL A 124 -2.25 -22.84 -13.78
CA VAL A 124 -2.20 -23.11 -12.35
C VAL A 124 -2.92 -24.43 -12.06
N PRO A 125 -2.20 -25.49 -11.62
CA PRO A 125 -2.81 -26.76 -11.22
C PRO A 125 -3.72 -26.60 -10.00
N GLU A 126 -4.82 -27.35 -9.94
CA GLU A 126 -5.75 -27.34 -8.80
C GLU A 126 -5.09 -27.80 -7.50
N ASN A 127 -4.19 -28.78 -7.56
CA ASN A 127 -3.49 -29.36 -6.41
C ASN A 127 -2.07 -28.78 -6.22
N CYS A 128 -1.86 -27.50 -6.57
CA CYS A 128 -0.55 -26.88 -6.36
C CYS A 128 -0.28 -26.63 -4.87
N VAL A 129 0.96 -26.91 -4.44
CA VAL A 129 1.46 -26.53 -3.11
C VAL A 129 2.07 -25.14 -3.22
N PHE A 130 1.77 -24.25 -2.27
CA PHE A 130 2.28 -22.88 -2.25
C PHE A 130 2.85 -22.52 -0.87
N ALA A 131 3.87 -21.66 -0.86
CA ALA A 131 4.47 -21.08 0.33
C ALA A 131 5.05 -19.69 -0.02
N GLY A 132 5.24 -18.84 0.98
CA GLY A 132 5.93 -17.55 0.88
C GLY A 132 6.94 -17.43 2.04
N HIS A 133 8.03 -16.69 1.81
CA HIS A 133 9.03 -16.39 2.83
C HIS A 133 8.56 -15.24 3.73
#